data_AF-A0A7J5UIQ0-F1
#
_entry.id   AF-A0A7J5UIQ0-F1
#
_cell.length_a   1.000
_cell.length_b   1.000
_cell.length_c   1.000
_cell.angle_alpha   90.00
_cell.angle_beta   90.00
_cell.angle_gamma   90.00
#
_symmetry.space_group_name_H-M   'P 1'
#
loop_
_entity.id
_entity.type
_entity.pdbx_description
1 polymer ?
#
loop_
_entity_poly.entity_id
_entity_poly.type
_entity_poly.pdbx_seq_one_letter_code
_entity_poly.pdbx_strand_id
1 'polypeptide(L)'
;MSATTTTPSPAEPDGTADVVADAGADIAAVPAPDGAAFPGADGQGAPHPHRWRLHRAGIVNVWHYWAETFQFSGGRMVLRGTNGSGKSRALEMLLPFVLDADRRRMDSTGSGKVRLDELMKVGAEGQGNRLGYLWVELARDGERSCGERDGDGGAQAPGPDAAREYLTLGALVRWSASSGEARVWYFTTPLRVGHDLELLDAARQPMPRERLAELIGADRLTENPETHRERVRATVFGLTGPGARERYDGLLQLIRTLRSPDVGNRIEEGNLPRILSDALPPLSEETLNDAGGRLDDLSESRESQRRLSAALEHVTTFLGTYSRYAATELGATAGRAAGAADAARAAAE
;
A
#
# COMPACT_ATOMS: atom_id res chain seq x y z
N MET A 1 36.69 -8.94 82.56
CA MET A 1 37.13 -8.87 81.15
C MET A 1 36.10 -9.62 80.32
N SER A 2 35.31 -8.88 79.55
CA SER A 2 34.25 -9.40 78.69
C SER A 2 34.64 -9.19 77.23
N ALA A 3 34.44 -10.21 76.39
CA ALA A 3 34.18 -10.12 74.95
C ALA A 3 33.83 -11.55 74.49
N THR A 4 32.55 -11.89 74.32
CA THR A 4 31.75 -11.78 73.08
C THR A 4 32.21 -12.77 72.01
N THR A 5 31.40 -13.82 71.79
CA THR A 5 31.49 -14.67 70.61
C THR A 5 30.09 -14.72 69.98
N THR A 6 29.97 -14.06 68.84
CA THR A 6 28.76 -13.94 68.01
C THR A 6 28.61 -15.17 67.12
N THR A 7 27.42 -15.78 67.14
CA THR A 7 26.97 -16.84 66.23
C THR A 7 26.51 -16.25 64.89
N PRO A 8 26.82 -16.85 63.72
CA PRO A 8 26.22 -16.44 62.46
C PRO A 8 24.88 -17.17 62.19
N SER A 9 23.88 -16.39 61.79
CA SER A 9 22.55 -16.79 61.30
C SER A 9 22.61 -17.27 59.84
N PRO A 10 21.75 -18.20 59.38
CA PRO A 10 21.71 -18.62 57.99
C PRO A 10 21.07 -17.54 57.10
N ALA A 11 21.65 -17.31 55.93
CA ALA A 11 21.20 -16.36 54.93
C ALA A 11 20.03 -16.94 54.10
N GLU A 12 18.98 -16.13 53.95
CA GLU A 12 17.94 -16.30 52.94
C GLU A 12 18.49 -15.97 51.54
N PRO A 13 17.97 -16.59 50.46
CA PRO A 13 18.38 -16.26 49.09
C PRO A 13 17.73 -14.94 48.65
N ASP A 14 18.60 -13.98 48.34
CA ASP A 14 18.25 -12.68 47.77
C ASP A 14 17.65 -12.88 46.36
N GLY A 15 16.39 -12.50 46.22
CA GLY A 15 15.68 -12.49 44.95
C GLY A 15 16.10 -11.27 44.14
N THR A 16 17.04 -11.45 43.23
CA THR A 16 17.35 -10.47 42.19
C THR A 16 16.14 -10.32 41.27
N ALA A 17 15.34 -9.29 41.49
CA ALA A 17 14.40 -8.80 40.50
C ALA A 17 15.22 -8.19 39.34
N ASP A 18 15.27 -8.90 38.21
CA ASP A 18 15.81 -8.36 36.96
C ASP A 18 14.96 -7.16 36.54
N VAL A 19 15.50 -5.96 36.73
CA VAL A 19 14.97 -4.73 36.17
C VAL A 19 15.31 -4.74 34.68
N VAL A 20 14.43 -5.32 33.86
CA VAL A 20 14.49 -5.18 32.41
C VAL A 20 14.17 -3.72 32.08
N ALA A 21 15.18 -2.95 31.69
CA ALA A 21 15.00 -1.60 31.18
C ALA A 21 14.15 -1.64 29.90
N ASP A 22 12.99 -0.96 29.92
CA ASP A 22 12.12 -0.80 28.77
C ASP A 22 12.76 0.19 27.79
N ALA A 23 13.09 -0.25 26.57
CA ALA A 23 13.66 0.64 25.56
C ALA A 23 12.65 1.72 25.11
N GLY A 24 11.36 1.49 25.35
CA GLY A 24 10.29 2.47 25.13
C GLY A 24 10.36 3.70 26.02
N ALA A 25 10.89 3.56 27.25
CA ALA A 25 10.84 4.61 28.27
C ALA A 25 11.59 5.91 27.87
N ASP A 26 12.62 5.79 27.02
CA ASP A 26 13.43 6.92 26.54
C ASP A 26 12.93 7.50 25.21
N ILE A 27 11.89 6.92 24.60
CA ILE A 27 11.33 7.39 23.33
C ILE A 27 10.09 8.24 23.60
N ALA A 28 10.27 9.56 23.50
CA ALA A 28 9.14 10.48 23.49
C ALA A 28 8.62 10.66 22.06
N ALA A 29 7.37 10.27 21.82
CA ALA A 29 6.59 10.79 20.70
C ALA A 29 6.18 12.22 21.03
N VAL A 30 6.89 13.19 20.48
CA VAL A 30 6.60 14.60 20.75
C VAL A 30 5.47 15.02 19.79
N PRO A 31 4.32 15.53 20.29
CA PRO A 31 3.35 16.17 19.41
C PRO A 31 4.06 17.30 18.65
N ALA A 32 3.68 17.52 17.39
CA ALA A 32 4.28 18.61 16.61
C ALA A 32 4.27 19.91 17.45
N PRO A 33 5.39 20.67 17.52
CA PRO A 33 5.49 21.80 18.42
C PRO A 33 4.36 22.81 18.12
N ASP A 34 3.63 23.20 19.17
CA ASP A 34 2.67 24.31 19.13
C ASP A 34 3.43 25.56 18.66
N GLY A 35 3.25 25.93 17.39
CA GLY A 35 3.93 27.08 16.78
C GLY A 35 4.66 26.78 15.46
N ALA A 36 4.88 25.51 15.09
CA ALA A 36 5.21 25.17 13.72
C ALA A 36 3.91 24.90 12.96
N ALA A 37 3.23 25.98 12.55
CA ALA A 37 2.15 25.90 11.58
C ALA A 37 2.72 25.38 10.25
N PHE A 38 2.80 24.05 10.12
CA PHE A 38 2.87 23.44 8.80
C PHE A 38 1.57 23.80 8.10
N PRO A 39 1.60 24.34 6.87
CA PRO A 39 0.41 24.84 6.20
C PRO A 39 -0.67 23.75 6.21
N GLY A 40 -1.80 24.04 6.88
CA GLY A 40 -2.92 23.11 7.10
C GLY A 40 -3.22 22.72 8.55
N ALA A 41 -2.54 23.29 9.56
CA ALA A 41 -2.85 23.03 10.98
C ALA A 41 -3.90 23.99 11.59
N ASP A 42 -4.18 25.13 10.95
CA ASP A 42 -5.15 26.12 11.44
C ASP A 42 -6.53 25.87 10.81
N GLY A 43 -7.43 25.20 11.53
CA GLY A 43 -8.90 25.28 11.35
C GLY A 43 -9.51 24.94 9.97
N GLN A 44 -8.70 24.66 8.96
CA GLN A 44 -9.10 24.18 7.65
C GLN A 44 -9.12 22.66 7.73
N GLY A 45 -10.28 22.07 7.49
CA GLY A 45 -10.47 20.61 7.51
C GLY A 45 -9.36 19.91 6.75
N ALA A 46 -8.96 18.73 7.24
CA ALA A 46 -7.90 17.94 6.64
C ALA A 46 -8.08 17.87 5.12
N PRO A 47 -7.04 18.14 4.30
CA PRO A 47 -7.14 17.92 2.87
C PRO A 47 -7.46 16.44 2.65
N HIS A 48 -8.67 16.17 2.15
CA HIS A 48 -9.30 14.85 2.04
C HIS A 48 -9.76 14.23 3.37
N PRO A 49 -10.85 14.73 3.98
CA PRO A 49 -11.35 14.26 5.29
C PRO A 49 -11.74 12.77 5.30
N HIS A 50 -12.11 12.22 4.14
CA HIS A 50 -12.52 10.83 3.97
C HIS A 50 -11.36 9.83 3.76
N ARG A 51 -10.11 10.30 3.71
CA ARG A 51 -8.96 9.40 3.58
C ARG A 51 -8.52 8.90 4.95
N TRP A 52 -8.18 7.62 5.02
CA TRP A 52 -7.53 7.04 6.18
C TRP A 52 -6.18 7.71 6.44
N ARG A 53 -5.96 8.13 7.69
CA ARG A 53 -4.70 8.73 8.15
C ARG A 53 -4.20 7.97 9.36
N LEU A 54 -2.88 7.82 9.47
CA LEU A 54 -2.25 7.29 10.68
C LEU A 54 -2.67 8.13 11.89
N HIS A 55 -3.17 7.46 12.93
CA HIS A 55 -3.69 8.09 14.13
C HIS A 55 -2.90 7.64 15.37
N ARG A 56 -2.71 6.33 15.52
CA ARG A 56 -1.88 5.73 16.58
C ARG A 56 -1.15 4.51 16.04
N ALA A 57 -0.13 4.07 16.75
CA ALA A 57 0.50 2.78 16.53
C ALA A 57 1.03 2.26 17.86
N GLY A 58 1.29 0.96 17.96
CA GLY A 58 1.88 0.42 19.16
C GLY A 58 2.59 -0.91 18.97
N ILE A 59 3.43 -1.19 19.95
CA ILE A 59 4.30 -2.36 20.02
C ILE A 59 4.11 -2.98 21.39
N VAL A 60 3.72 -4.25 21.43
CA VAL A 60 3.48 -4.99 22.68
C VAL A 60 4.35 -6.24 22.69
N ASN A 61 5.25 -6.34 23.65
CA ASN A 61 6.12 -7.48 23.89
C ASN A 61 6.90 -7.95 22.64
N VAL A 62 7.46 -7.01 21.88
CA VAL A 62 8.35 -7.27 20.75
C VAL A 62 9.64 -6.52 20.97
N TRP A 63 10.80 -7.19 20.80
CA TRP A 63 12.10 -6.61 21.10
C TRP A 63 12.15 -6.09 22.56
N HIS A 64 12.82 -4.98 22.82
CA HIS A 64 12.87 -4.35 24.15
C HIS A 64 11.62 -3.49 24.48
N TYR A 65 10.57 -3.53 23.66
CA TYR A 65 9.31 -2.84 23.97
C TYR A 65 8.39 -3.77 24.74
N TRP A 66 7.98 -3.34 25.93
CA TRP A 66 7.01 -4.08 26.73
C TRP A 66 5.57 -3.79 26.30
N ALA A 67 5.13 -2.53 26.35
CA ALA A 67 3.86 -2.09 25.74
C ALA A 67 3.88 -0.58 25.51
N GLU A 68 4.21 -0.18 24.29
CA GLU A 68 4.31 1.22 23.90
C GLU A 68 3.25 1.61 22.89
N THR A 69 2.72 2.84 23.05
CA THR A 69 1.74 3.43 22.14
C THR A 69 2.22 4.81 21.69
N PHE A 70 2.34 4.97 20.38
CA PHE A 70 2.71 6.20 19.73
C PHE A 70 1.49 6.91 19.14
N GLN A 71 1.47 8.24 19.24
CA GLN A 71 0.41 9.08 18.68
C GLN A 71 0.89 9.83 17.44
N PHE A 72 0.01 9.98 16.45
CA PHE A 72 0.28 10.72 15.22
C PHE A 72 -0.52 12.03 15.23
N SER A 73 0.13 13.13 14.89
CA SER A 73 -0.53 14.41 14.63
C SER A 73 -0.70 14.62 13.13
N GLY A 74 -1.94 14.59 12.65
CA GLY A 74 -2.26 14.74 11.23
C GLY A 74 -1.60 13.68 10.32
N GLY A 75 -1.43 12.45 10.81
CA GLY A 75 -0.75 11.37 10.08
C GLY A 75 0.77 11.38 10.21
N ARG A 76 1.36 12.25 11.03
CA ARG A 76 2.81 12.41 11.18
C ARG A 76 3.24 12.17 12.62
N MET A 77 4.43 11.63 12.80
CA MET A 77 5.03 11.34 14.10
C MET A 77 6.52 11.62 14.06
N VAL A 78 7.06 12.19 15.14
CA VAL A 78 8.50 12.41 15.32
C VAL A 78 8.94 11.65 16.56
N LEU A 79 9.89 10.72 16.39
CA LEU A 79 10.51 9.99 17.49
C LEU A 79 11.80 10.71 17.92
N ARG A 80 11.85 11.15 19.19
CA ARG A 80 13.06 11.71 19.80
C ARG A 80 13.56 10.79 20.92
N GLY A 81 14.87 10.77 21.11
CA GLY A 81 15.55 9.86 22.05
C GLY A 81 17.04 9.79 21.77
N THR A 82 17.81 9.21 22.69
CA THR A 82 19.25 8.99 22.56
C THR A 82 19.57 8.01 21.43
N ASN A 83 20.82 7.98 20.96
CA ASN A 83 21.25 6.95 20.00
C ASN A 83 21.17 5.57 20.67
N GLY A 84 20.56 4.59 20.00
CA GLY A 84 20.35 3.24 20.56
C GLY A 84 19.02 3.05 21.29
N SER A 85 18.24 4.10 21.55
CA SER A 85 16.91 4.01 22.20
C SER A 85 15.88 3.17 21.43
N GLY A 86 16.14 2.82 20.16
CA GLY A 86 15.25 1.95 19.38
C GLY A 86 14.30 2.67 18.43
N LYS A 87 14.41 3.99 18.25
CA LYS A 87 13.58 4.80 17.33
C LYS A 87 13.47 4.20 15.93
N SER A 88 14.61 3.87 15.31
CA SER A 88 14.64 3.28 13.96
C SER A 88 14.01 1.88 13.94
N ARG A 89 14.22 1.08 14.98
CA ARG A 89 13.58 -0.24 15.09
C ARG A 89 12.07 -0.14 15.26
N ALA A 90 11.57 0.82 16.02
CA ALA A 90 10.14 1.08 16.14
C ALA A 90 9.52 1.34 14.76
N LEU A 91 10.13 2.22 13.96
CA LEU A 91 9.65 2.53 12.62
C LEU A 91 9.73 1.33 11.67
N GLU A 92 10.83 0.56 11.70
CA GLU A 92 11.00 -0.63 10.88
C GLU A 92 9.97 -1.73 11.17
N MET A 93 9.62 -1.92 12.44
CA MET A 93 8.63 -2.91 12.87
C MET A 93 7.19 -2.50 12.54
N LEU A 94 6.88 -1.20 12.59
CA LEU A 94 5.51 -0.72 12.38
C LEU A 94 5.18 -0.54 10.89
N LEU A 95 6.00 0.21 10.14
CA LEU A 95 5.68 0.63 8.77
C LEU A 95 6.86 0.36 7.81
N PRO A 96 6.63 -0.30 6.65
CA PRO A 96 5.32 -0.65 6.08
C PRO A 96 4.79 -2.02 6.51
N PHE A 97 5.46 -2.75 7.41
CA PHE A 97 5.14 -4.15 7.71
C PHE A 97 3.67 -4.41 8.05
N VAL A 98 3.04 -3.57 8.87
CA VAL A 98 1.61 -3.73 9.22
C VAL A 98 0.68 -3.51 8.01
N LEU A 99 1.13 -2.79 6.98
CA LEU A 99 0.37 -2.52 5.75
C LEU A 99 0.51 -3.64 4.71
N ASP A 100 1.69 -4.26 4.60
CA ASP A 100 2.01 -5.17 3.50
C ASP A 100 2.30 -6.61 3.89
N ALA A 101 2.45 -6.90 5.19
CA ALA A 101 2.79 -8.21 5.72
C ALA A 101 4.09 -8.81 5.16
N ASP A 102 4.98 -8.00 4.59
CA ASP A 102 6.22 -8.46 3.97
C ASP A 102 7.35 -8.56 5.00
N ARG A 103 7.49 -9.77 5.56
CA ARG A 103 8.53 -10.11 6.55
C ARG A 103 9.96 -9.96 6.03
N ARG A 104 10.18 -9.96 4.71
CA ARG A 104 11.54 -9.96 4.12
C ARG A 104 12.11 -8.57 3.99
N ARG A 105 11.27 -7.53 4.03
CA ARG A 105 11.65 -6.15 3.70
C ARG A 105 11.23 -5.18 4.80
N MET A 106 11.35 -5.63 6.06
CA MET A 106 11.08 -4.80 7.24
C MET A 106 12.14 -3.71 7.42
N ASP A 107 13.38 -3.93 6.97
CA ASP A 107 14.47 -2.98 7.15
C ASP A 107 14.44 -1.80 6.16
N SER A 108 14.82 -0.61 6.63
CA SER A 108 14.82 0.63 5.83
C SER A 108 15.90 0.67 4.74
N THR A 109 16.93 -0.18 4.86
CA THR A 109 18.07 -0.23 3.94
C THR A 109 17.94 -1.34 2.88
N GLY A 110 16.95 -2.24 2.99
CA GLY A 110 16.78 -3.38 2.08
C GLY A 110 17.88 -4.44 2.18
N SER A 111 18.68 -4.41 3.24
CA SER A 111 19.76 -5.35 3.54
C SER A 111 19.27 -6.70 4.09
N GLY A 112 17.99 -6.82 4.46
CA GLY A 112 17.41 -8.02 5.06
C GLY A 112 17.93 -8.33 6.47
N LYS A 113 18.64 -7.39 7.11
CA LYS A 113 19.30 -7.57 8.42
C LYS A 113 18.33 -7.56 9.60
N VAL A 114 17.06 -7.24 9.37
CA VAL A 114 16.05 -7.14 10.43
C VAL A 114 15.03 -8.23 10.20
N ARG A 115 15.14 -9.29 10.99
CA ARG A 115 14.23 -10.44 10.91
C ARG A 115 13.29 -10.43 12.10
N LEU A 116 12.02 -10.69 11.85
CA LEU A 116 11.01 -10.74 12.91
C LEU A 116 11.36 -11.79 13.98
N ASP A 117 11.95 -12.91 13.57
CA ASP A 117 12.37 -13.98 14.46
C ASP A 117 13.46 -13.51 15.45
N GLU A 118 14.40 -12.67 14.98
CA GLU A 118 15.44 -12.07 15.82
C GLU A 118 14.86 -11.03 16.77
N LEU A 119 13.93 -10.20 16.30
CA LEU A 119 13.26 -9.20 17.13
C LEU A 119 12.45 -9.84 18.26
N MET A 120 11.82 -10.99 17.99
CA MET A 120 11.10 -11.73 19.03
C MET A 120 12.05 -12.46 19.98
N LYS A 121 13.20 -12.94 19.49
CA LYS A 121 14.21 -13.61 20.32
C LYS A 121 14.92 -12.64 21.28
N VAL A 122 15.25 -11.44 20.82
CA VAL A 122 15.93 -10.42 21.64
C VAL A 122 14.99 -9.90 22.71
N GLY A 123 15.41 -9.96 23.97
CA GLY A 123 14.58 -9.60 25.13
C GLY A 123 13.63 -10.73 25.60
N ALA A 124 13.76 -11.94 25.04
CA ALA A 124 12.98 -13.13 25.44
C ALA A 124 13.81 -14.15 26.24
N GLU A 125 14.92 -13.72 26.87
CA GLU A 125 15.82 -14.63 27.59
C GLU A 125 15.06 -15.38 28.68
N GLY A 126 15.14 -16.72 28.65
CA GLY A 126 14.40 -17.60 29.57
C GLY A 126 12.93 -17.87 29.20
N GLN A 127 12.37 -17.24 28.16
CA GLN A 127 11.01 -17.51 27.69
C GLN A 127 10.99 -18.60 26.62
N GLY A 128 10.24 -19.69 26.85
CA GLY A 128 10.11 -20.78 25.88
C GLY A 128 9.27 -20.43 24.65
N ASN A 129 8.14 -19.74 24.85
CA ASN A 129 7.31 -19.17 23.80
C ASN A 129 7.00 -17.72 24.15
N ARG A 130 7.08 -16.83 23.15
CA ARG A 130 6.81 -15.40 23.33
C ARG A 130 5.70 -14.95 22.38
N LEU A 131 4.75 -14.20 22.90
CA LEU A 131 3.69 -13.56 22.13
C LEU A 131 3.91 -12.05 22.10
N GLY A 132 3.65 -11.42 20.96
CA GLY A 132 3.73 -9.96 20.83
C GLY A 132 2.77 -9.44 19.78
N TYR A 133 2.53 -8.13 19.82
CA TYR A 133 1.66 -7.43 18.88
C TYR A 133 2.35 -6.22 18.27
N LEU A 134 2.09 -6.01 16.99
CA LEU A 134 2.38 -4.78 16.26
C LEU A 134 1.07 -4.27 15.70
N TRP A 135 0.74 -2.99 15.89
CA TRP A 135 -0.52 -2.45 15.38
C TRP A 135 -0.41 -0.98 14.97
N VAL A 136 -1.28 -0.60 14.05
CA VAL A 136 -1.46 0.75 13.52
C VAL A 136 -2.96 1.03 13.49
N GLU A 137 -3.37 2.14 14.08
CA GLU A 137 -4.72 2.67 14.01
C GLU A 137 -4.78 3.81 13.00
N LEU A 138 -5.78 3.72 12.13
CA LEU A 138 -6.13 4.71 11.14
C LEU A 138 -7.41 5.42 11.57
N ALA A 139 -7.51 6.70 11.25
CA ALA A 139 -8.72 7.49 11.44
C ALA A 139 -9.11 8.20 10.14
N ARG A 140 -10.41 8.38 9.91
CA ARG A 140 -10.97 9.25 8.87
C ARG A 140 -12.26 9.91 9.39
N ASP A 141 -12.66 11.00 8.77
CA ASP A 141 -13.97 11.59 9.05
C ASP A 141 -15.05 10.77 8.33
N GLY A 142 -16.04 10.31 9.10
CA GLY A 142 -17.16 9.51 8.61
C GLY A 142 -18.13 10.35 7.78
N GLU A 143 -18.92 9.68 6.93
CA GLU A 143 -19.88 10.33 6.02
C GLU A 143 -20.91 11.23 6.74
N ARG A 144 -21.22 10.94 8.01
CA ARG A 144 -22.16 11.71 8.85
C ARG A 144 -21.64 13.10 9.26
N SER A 145 -20.34 13.36 9.12
CA SER A 145 -19.76 14.69 9.39
C SER A 145 -20.13 15.72 8.31
N CYS A 146 -20.73 15.28 7.20
CA CYS A 146 -21.00 16.08 6.00
C CYS A 146 -22.50 16.33 5.74
N GLY A 147 -23.39 16.01 6.68
CA GLY A 147 -24.75 16.54 6.64
C GLY A 147 -24.70 18.07 6.70
N GLU A 148 -25.36 18.72 5.75
CA GLU A 148 -25.53 20.17 5.62
C GLU A 148 -25.42 20.92 6.96
N ARG A 149 -24.46 21.86 7.05
CA ARG A 149 -24.54 22.97 8.01
C ARG A 149 -25.52 24.02 7.49
N ASP A 150 -26.72 23.60 7.08
CA ASP A 150 -27.83 24.49 6.77
C ASP A 150 -28.95 24.21 7.77
N GLY A 151 -29.04 25.07 8.78
CA GLY A 151 -30.12 25.00 9.78
C GLY A 151 -29.73 25.56 11.14
N ASP A 152 -30.10 26.81 11.37
CA ASP A 152 -30.20 27.43 12.68
C ASP A 152 -30.94 26.52 13.67
N GLY A 153 -30.27 26.10 14.74
CA GLY A 153 -30.83 25.18 15.74
C GLY A 153 -29.78 24.73 16.74
N GLY A 154 -29.87 25.25 17.97
CA GLY A 154 -29.00 24.95 19.10
C GLY A 154 -29.11 23.51 19.60
N ALA A 155 -28.61 22.55 18.83
CA ALA A 155 -28.30 21.21 19.27
C ALA A 155 -26.80 21.13 19.58
N GLN A 156 -26.46 20.74 20.81
CA GLN A 156 -25.10 20.51 21.28
C GLN A 156 -24.30 19.76 20.21
N ALA A 157 -23.23 20.39 19.70
CA ALA A 157 -22.35 19.77 18.72
C ALA A 157 -21.95 18.37 19.23
N PRO A 158 -22.09 17.30 18.43
CA PRO A 158 -21.55 16.00 18.79
C PRO A 158 -20.07 16.18 19.15
N GLY A 159 -19.62 15.59 20.25
CA GLY A 159 -18.22 15.67 20.64
C GLY A 159 -17.30 15.29 19.46
N PRO A 160 -16.09 15.85 19.37
CA PRO A 160 -15.21 15.75 18.18
C PRO A 160 -14.84 14.31 17.78
N ASP A 161 -15.16 13.30 18.61
CA ASP A 161 -14.88 11.88 18.40
C ASP A 161 -16.07 11.10 17.80
N ALA A 162 -17.30 11.64 17.82
CA ALA A 162 -18.50 10.92 17.39
C ALA A 162 -18.66 10.79 15.87
N ALA A 163 -17.90 11.56 15.10
CA ALA A 163 -17.96 11.58 13.64
C ALA A 163 -16.73 10.94 12.97
N ARG A 164 -15.80 10.37 13.74
CA ARG A 164 -14.60 9.71 13.22
C ARG A 164 -14.78 8.22 13.15
N GLU A 165 -14.37 7.65 12.02
CA GLU A 165 -14.25 6.22 11.84
C GLU A 165 -12.81 5.79 12.12
N TYR A 166 -12.67 4.67 12.82
CA TYR A 166 -11.38 4.09 13.19
C TYR A 166 -11.21 2.71 12.57
N LEU A 167 -9.97 2.39 12.20
CA LEU A 167 -9.58 1.09 11.69
C LEU A 167 -8.21 0.71 12.22
N THR A 168 -8.14 -0.37 12.98
CA THR A 168 -6.91 -0.95 13.49
C THR A 168 -6.46 -2.07 12.57
N LEU A 169 -5.22 -1.97 12.10
CA LEU A 169 -4.47 -3.03 11.44
C LEU A 169 -3.43 -3.56 12.42
N GLY A 170 -3.17 -4.86 12.43
CA GLY A 170 -2.09 -5.38 13.25
C GLY A 170 -1.64 -6.78 12.92
N ALA A 171 -0.59 -7.19 13.61
CA ALA A 171 0.05 -8.49 13.52
C ALA A 171 0.28 -9.04 14.92
N LEU A 172 -0.29 -10.20 15.21
CA LEU A 172 0.05 -11.04 16.35
C LEU A 172 1.23 -11.93 15.95
N VAL A 173 2.29 -11.90 16.75
CA VAL A 173 3.52 -12.66 16.50
C VAL A 173 3.73 -13.66 17.63
N ARG A 174 3.84 -14.95 17.28
CA ARG A 174 4.20 -16.02 18.23
C ARG A 174 5.54 -16.58 17.85
N TRP A 175 6.51 -16.39 18.72
CA TRP A 175 7.83 -17.01 18.62
C TRP A 175 7.91 -18.24 19.50
N SER A 176 8.64 -19.25 19.03
CA SER A 176 8.86 -20.49 19.75
C SER A 176 10.35 -20.85 19.78
N ALA A 177 10.92 -20.96 20.98
CA ALA A 177 12.33 -21.25 21.19
C ALA A 177 12.77 -22.60 20.62
N SER A 178 11.86 -23.59 20.59
CA SER A 178 12.16 -24.94 20.08
C SER A 178 12.29 -25.00 18.57
N SER A 179 11.55 -24.16 17.83
CA SER A 179 11.63 -24.07 16.37
C SER A 179 12.55 -22.94 15.89
N GLY A 180 12.75 -21.91 16.72
CA GLY A 180 13.45 -20.70 16.33
C GLY A 180 12.67 -19.80 15.37
N GLU A 181 11.40 -20.10 15.10
CA GLU A 181 10.57 -19.41 14.12
C GLU A 181 9.47 -18.57 14.78
N ALA A 182 9.18 -17.40 14.18
CA ALA A 182 8.00 -16.60 14.48
C ALA A 182 6.88 -16.91 13.49
N ARG A 183 5.71 -17.26 14.01
CA ARG A 183 4.45 -17.32 13.27
C ARG A 183 3.70 -16.00 13.43
N VAL A 184 3.03 -15.57 12.38
CA VAL A 184 2.35 -14.27 12.34
C VAL A 184 0.90 -14.46 11.91
N TRP A 185 -0.01 -13.82 12.64
CA TRP A 185 -1.42 -13.68 12.27
C TRP A 185 -1.72 -12.20 12.10
N TYR A 186 -2.28 -11.82 10.98
CA TYR A 186 -2.66 -10.45 10.68
C TYR A 186 -4.13 -10.23 10.98
N PHE A 187 -4.48 -9.05 11.48
CA PHE A 187 -5.85 -8.67 11.76
C PHE A 187 -6.18 -7.27 11.27
N THR A 188 -7.47 -7.07 10.99
CA THR A 188 -8.05 -5.77 10.65
C THR A 188 -9.37 -5.64 11.37
N THR A 189 -9.56 -4.62 12.21
CA THR A 189 -10.75 -4.47 13.07
C THR A 189 -11.12 -3.00 13.25
N PRO A 190 -12.41 -2.64 13.32
CA PRO A 190 -12.83 -1.28 13.67
C PRO A 190 -12.60 -0.93 15.16
N LEU A 191 -12.29 -1.93 16.00
CA LEU A 191 -12.05 -1.73 17.43
C LEU A 191 -10.73 -1.01 17.67
N ARG A 192 -10.74 -0.03 18.59
CA ARG A 192 -9.55 0.75 18.93
C ARG A 192 -8.75 0.09 20.02
N VAL A 193 -7.44 -0.06 19.81
CA VAL A 193 -6.54 -0.64 20.82
C VAL A 193 -6.45 0.28 22.04
N GLY A 194 -6.62 -0.28 23.23
CA GLY A 194 -6.61 0.43 24.51
C GLY A 194 -7.89 1.21 24.82
N HIS A 195 -8.95 1.09 24.00
CA HIS A 195 -10.30 1.61 24.32
C HIS A 195 -11.34 0.50 24.21
N ASP A 196 -11.48 -0.08 23.02
CA ASP A 196 -12.46 -1.13 22.72
C ASP A 196 -11.83 -2.51 22.68
N LEU A 197 -10.52 -2.57 22.42
CA LEU A 197 -9.72 -3.79 22.33
C LEU A 197 -8.49 -3.67 23.23
N GLU A 198 -8.47 -4.40 24.34
CA GLU A 198 -7.22 -4.61 25.06
C GLU A 198 -6.40 -5.70 24.33
N LEU A 199 -5.07 -5.62 24.41
CA LEU A 199 -4.15 -6.64 23.87
C LEU A 199 -3.41 -7.40 24.97
N LEU A 200 -3.51 -6.90 26.20
CA LEU A 200 -2.93 -7.48 27.40
C LEU A 200 -4.06 -8.03 28.26
N ASP A 201 -3.80 -9.11 29.00
CA ASP A 201 -4.71 -9.63 30.01
C ASP A 201 -4.53 -8.90 31.36
N ALA A 202 -5.30 -9.32 32.38
CA ALA A 202 -5.21 -8.75 33.73
C ALA A 202 -3.83 -8.96 34.40
N ALA A 203 -3.06 -9.97 33.97
CA ALA A 203 -1.70 -10.22 34.41
C ALA A 203 -0.66 -9.48 33.56
N ARG A 204 -1.10 -8.55 32.68
CA ARG A 204 -0.27 -7.77 31.76
C ARG A 204 0.52 -8.64 30.78
N GLN A 205 -0.01 -9.81 30.43
CA GLN A 205 0.54 -10.70 29.41
C GLN A 205 -0.19 -10.53 28.07
N PRO A 206 0.51 -10.60 26.93
CA PRO A 206 -0.12 -10.54 25.62
C PRO A 206 -1.14 -11.67 25.42
N MET A 207 -2.33 -11.31 24.96
CA MET A 207 -3.39 -12.28 24.77
C MET A 207 -3.06 -13.32 23.69
N PRO A 208 -3.58 -14.55 23.81
CA PRO A 208 -3.43 -15.56 22.78
C PRO A 208 -4.37 -15.30 21.60
N ARG A 209 -4.08 -15.97 20.48
CA ARG A 209 -4.84 -15.88 19.22
C ARG A 209 -6.33 -16.19 19.42
N GLU A 210 -6.62 -17.22 20.21
CA GLU A 210 -7.99 -17.70 20.46
C GLU A 210 -8.84 -16.60 21.09
N ARG A 211 -8.29 -15.92 22.10
CA ARG A 211 -8.97 -14.82 22.77
C ARG A 211 -9.13 -13.59 21.86
N LEU A 212 -8.12 -13.29 21.05
CA LEU A 212 -8.24 -12.23 20.04
C LEU A 212 -9.38 -12.54 19.06
N ALA A 213 -9.44 -13.77 18.54
CA ALA A 213 -10.46 -14.19 17.58
C ALA A 213 -11.88 -14.12 18.15
N GLU A 214 -12.06 -14.41 19.45
CA GLU A 214 -13.34 -14.22 20.14
C GLU A 214 -13.77 -12.74 20.20
N LEU A 215 -12.82 -11.82 20.37
CA LEU A 215 -13.11 -10.38 20.52
C LEU A 215 -13.35 -9.69 19.17
N ILE A 216 -12.53 -9.98 18.15
CA ILE A 216 -12.61 -9.26 16.86
C ILE A 216 -13.41 -10.01 15.79
N GLY A 217 -13.64 -11.32 15.97
CA GLY A 217 -14.18 -12.22 14.95
C GLY A 217 -13.07 -12.98 14.21
N ALA A 218 -13.24 -14.30 14.06
CA ALA A 218 -12.25 -15.16 13.40
C ALA A 218 -12.04 -14.83 11.91
N ASP A 219 -13.05 -14.28 11.25
CA ASP A 219 -13.01 -13.82 9.86
C ASP A 219 -12.02 -12.66 9.64
N ARG A 220 -11.81 -11.85 10.69
CA ARG A 220 -10.93 -10.68 10.67
C ARG A 220 -9.46 -11.02 10.87
N LEU A 221 -9.15 -12.27 11.23
CA LEU A 221 -7.81 -12.79 11.38
C LEU A 221 -7.40 -13.59 10.13
N THR A 222 -6.13 -13.51 9.73
CA THR A 222 -5.58 -14.31 8.63
C THR A 222 -4.13 -14.68 8.89
N GLU A 223 -3.74 -15.90 8.54
CA GLU A 223 -2.34 -16.33 8.49
C GLU A 223 -1.67 -16.00 7.16
N ASN A 224 -2.47 -15.79 6.11
CA ASN A 224 -1.97 -15.51 4.77
C ASN A 224 -1.62 -14.02 4.60
N PRO A 225 -0.34 -13.67 4.34
CA PRO A 225 0.09 -12.30 4.07
C PRO A 225 -0.65 -11.65 2.89
N GLU A 226 -0.89 -12.40 1.81
CA GLU A 226 -1.55 -11.86 0.62
C GLU A 226 -3.00 -11.48 0.90
N THR A 227 -3.71 -12.29 1.68
CA THR A 227 -5.08 -11.97 2.11
C THR A 227 -5.12 -10.70 2.97
N HIS A 228 -4.14 -10.51 3.87
CA HIS A 228 -4.03 -9.28 4.64
C HIS A 228 -3.76 -8.08 3.73
N ARG A 229 -2.78 -8.22 2.83
CA ARG A 229 -2.38 -7.20 1.86
C ARG A 229 -3.56 -6.76 0.98
N GLU A 230 -4.38 -7.70 0.53
CA GLU A 230 -5.59 -7.43 -0.25
C GLU A 230 -6.65 -6.69 0.57
N ARG A 231 -6.89 -7.11 1.82
CA ARG A 231 -7.83 -6.45 2.74
C ARG A 231 -7.42 -5.00 3.00
N VAL A 232 -6.13 -4.76 3.28
CA VAL A 232 -5.59 -3.41 3.51
C VAL A 232 -5.71 -2.57 2.23
N ARG A 233 -5.26 -3.10 1.08
CA ARG A 233 -5.38 -2.43 -0.22
C ARG A 233 -6.82 -1.97 -0.52
N ALA A 234 -7.79 -2.86 -0.33
CA ALA A 234 -9.19 -2.56 -0.63
C ALA A 234 -9.79 -1.58 0.39
N THR A 235 -9.58 -1.82 1.69
CA THR A 235 -10.26 -1.09 2.77
C THR A 235 -9.63 0.28 3.03
N VAL A 236 -8.29 0.35 3.05
CA VAL A 236 -7.55 1.57 3.41
C VAL A 236 -7.32 2.45 2.20
N PHE A 237 -6.95 1.86 1.06
CA PHE A 237 -6.56 2.62 -0.13
C PHE A 237 -7.67 2.70 -1.19
N GLY A 238 -8.78 1.98 -1.02
CA GLY A 238 -9.87 1.96 -2.01
C GLY A 238 -9.43 1.45 -3.38
N LEU A 239 -8.31 0.72 -3.44
CA LEU A 239 -7.75 0.22 -4.70
C LEU A 239 -8.46 -1.08 -5.07
N THR A 240 -9.63 -0.92 -5.68
CA THR A 240 -10.47 -1.99 -6.21
C THR A 240 -10.53 -1.87 -7.73
N GLY A 241 -10.11 -2.90 -8.47
CA GLY A 241 -10.14 -2.91 -9.94
C GLY A 241 -8.89 -3.52 -10.59
N PRO A 242 -8.84 -3.56 -11.93
CA PRO A 242 -7.65 -4.01 -12.66
C PRO A 242 -6.47 -3.09 -12.34
N GLY A 243 -5.26 -3.65 -12.31
CA GLY A 243 -4.05 -2.87 -11.97
C GLY A 243 -3.96 -2.43 -10.49
N ALA A 244 -4.91 -2.82 -9.63
CA ALA A 244 -4.93 -2.34 -8.24
C ALA A 244 -3.83 -2.96 -7.38
N ARG A 245 -3.43 -4.22 -7.65
CA ARG A 245 -2.32 -4.86 -6.91
C ARG A 245 -1.02 -4.14 -7.24
N GLU A 246 -0.76 -3.92 -8.52
CA GLU A 246 0.41 -3.25 -9.08
C GLU A 246 0.55 -1.81 -8.55
N ARG A 247 -0.57 -1.07 -8.50
CA ARG A 247 -0.60 0.27 -7.88
C ARG A 247 -0.26 0.24 -6.39
N TYR A 248 -0.77 -0.76 -5.67
CA TYR A 248 -0.46 -0.93 -4.25
C TYR A 248 1.01 -1.29 -4.03
N ASP A 249 1.54 -2.17 -4.87
CA ASP A 249 2.95 -2.57 -4.85
C ASP A 249 3.88 -1.39 -5.12
N GLY A 250 3.52 -0.54 -6.10
CA GLY A 250 4.21 0.73 -6.37
C GLY A 250 4.18 1.68 -5.19
N LEU A 251 3.02 1.83 -4.52
CA LEU A 251 2.91 2.65 -3.31
C LEU A 251 3.83 2.14 -2.19
N LEU A 252 3.83 0.83 -1.93
CA LEU A 252 4.67 0.22 -0.91
C LEU A 252 6.15 0.37 -1.23
N GLN A 253 6.52 0.22 -2.51
CA GLN A 253 7.88 0.45 -2.98
C GLN A 253 8.30 1.91 -2.78
N LEU A 254 7.42 2.88 -3.08
CA LEU A 254 7.65 4.30 -2.81
C LEU A 254 7.88 4.57 -1.31
N ILE A 255 7.03 4.02 -0.44
CA ILE A 255 7.18 4.16 1.02
C ILE A 255 8.54 3.63 1.47
N ARG A 256 8.97 2.48 0.96
CA ARG A 256 10.27 1.89 1.29
C ARG A 256 11.43 2.75 0.79
N THR A 257 11.35 3.25 -0.43
CA THR A 257 12.37 4.14 -1.00
C THR A 257 12.50 5.41 -0.17
N LEU A 258 11.39 6.05 0.21
CA LEU A 258 11.38 7.27 1.01
C LEU A 258 11.81 7.06 2.47
N ARG A 259 11.75 5.83 2.97
CA ARG A 259 12.19 5.47 4.33
C ARG A 259 13.72 5.32 4.43
N SER A 260 14.43 5.26 3.31
CA SER A 260 15.89 5.13 3.36
C SER A 260 16.52 6.34 4.07
N PRO A 261 17.49 6.12 4.98
CA PRO A 261 18.08 7.19 5.80
C PRO A 261 18.77 8.28 4.96
N ASP A 262 19.27 7.94 3.78
CA ASP A 262 20.00 8.86 2.90
C ASP A 262 19.08 9.66 1.97
N VAL A 263 17.76 9.47 2.06
CA VAL A 263 16.80 10.13 1.16
C VAL A 263 16.89 11.66 1.27
N GLY A 264 17.07 12.19 2.47
CA GLY A 264 17.23 13.63 2.68
C GLY A 264 18.39 14.21 1.87
N ASN A 265 19.57 13.60 2.01
CA ASN A 265 20.77 14.01 1.28
C ASN A 265 20.57 13.90 -0.25
N ARG A 266 19.98 12.80 -0.71
CA ARG A 266 19.74 12.60 -2.15
C ARG A 266 18.71 13.59 -2.71
N ILE A 267 17.73 14.02 -1.91
CA ILE A 267 16.77 15.06 -2.30
C ILE A 267 17.46 16.41 -2.42
N GLU A 268 18.30 16.77 -1.45
CA GLU A 268 19.09 18.02 -1.46
C GLU A 268 20.05 18.09 -2.67
N GLU A 269 20.57 16.94 -3.11
CA GLU A 269 21.37 16.79 -4.33
C GLU A 269 20.56 16.89 -5.64
N GLY A 270 19.25 17.14 -5.57
CA GLY A 270 18.37 17.29 -6.74
C GLY A 270 17.90 15.97 -7.36
N ASN A 271 18.11 14.82 -6.71
CA ASN A 271 17.71 13.51 -7.25
C ASN A 271 16.23 13.16 -7.02
N LEU A 272 15.41 14.06 -6.46
CA LEU A 272 14.01 13.78 -6.16
C LEU A 272 13.20 13.27 -7.38
N PRO A 273 13.29 13.86 -8.59
CA PRO A 273 12.56 13.36 -9.75
C PRO A 273 12.96 11.93 -10.10
N ARG A 274 14.26 11.61 -9.99
CA ARG A 274 14.78 10.26 -10.25
C ARG A 274 14.32 9.27 -9.18
N ILE A 275 14.32 9.65 -7.90
CA ILE A 275 13.82 8.81 -6.80
C ILE A 275 12.33 8.49 -6.98
N LEU A 276 11.53 9.48 -7.38
CA LEU A 276 10.11 9.29 -7.65
C LEU A 276 9.89 8.42 -8.89
N SER A 277 10.66 8.61 -9.97
CA SER A 277 10.63 7.78 -11.16
C SER A 277 11.03 6.33 -10.89
N ASP A 278 12.10 6.11 -10.13
CA ASP A 278 12.58 4.76 -9.74
C ASP A 278 11.59 4.05 -8.80
N ALA A 279 10.75 4.82 -8.11
CA ALA A 279 9.69 4.31 -7.24
C ALA A 279 8.36 4.06 -7.96
N LEU A 280 8.23 4.48 -9.23
CA LEU A 280 7.04 4.15 -10.01
C LEU A 280 6.98 2.64 -10.24
N PRO A 281 5.80 2.03 -10.11
CA PRO A 281 5.65 0.61 -10.42
C PRO A 281 5.99 0.35 -11.89
N PRO A 282 6.59 -0.81 -12.20
CA PRO A 282 6.77 -1.22 -13.58
C PRO A 282 5.40 -1.33 -14.28
N LEU A 283 5.35 -0.99 -15.57
CA LEU A 283 4.14 -1.18 -16.38
C LEU A 283 3.75 -2.67 -16.36
N SER A 284 2.46 -2.98 -16.17
CA SER A 284 2.03 -4.37 -16.16
C SER A 284 2.22 -5.01 -17.53
N GLU A 285 2.62 -6.29 -17.56
CA GLU A 285 2.75 -7.04 -18.81
C GLU A 285 1.43 -7.07 -19.59
N GLU A 286 0.30 -7.12 -18.89
CA GLU A 286 -1.04 -7.01 -19.50
C GLU A 286 -1.22 -5.69 -20.27
N THR A 287 -0.82 -4.56 -19.68
CA THR A 287 -0.92 -3.24 -20.35
C THR A 287 0.02 -3.16 -21.54
N LEU A 288 1.23 -3.71 -21.41
CA LEU A 288 2.21 -3.77 -22.50
C LEU A 288 1.70 -4.65 -23.65
N ASN A 289 1.09 -5.78 -23.34
CA ASN A 289 0.52 -6.70 -24.32
C ASN A 289 -0.71 -6.10 -25.01
N ASP A 290 -1.61 -5.43 -24.29
CA ASP A 290 -2.75 -4.70 -24.89
C ASP A 290 -2.26 -3.59 -25.83
N ALA A 291 -1.27 -2.79 -25.39
CA ALA A 291 -0.69 -1.76 -26.24
C ALA A 291 0.00 -2.34 -27.49
N GLY A 292 0.71 -3.46 -27.34
CA GLY A 292 1.32 -4.20 -28.44
C GLY A 292 0.28 -4.71 -29.45
N GLY A 293 -0.76 -5.39 -28.97
CA GLY A 293 -1.86 -5.89 -29.81
C GLY A 293 -2.55 -4.78 -30.60
N ARG A 294 -2.84 -3.63 -29.96
CA ARG A 294 -3.42 -2.47 -30.65
C ARG A 294 -2.51 -1.89 -31.73
N LEU A 295 -1.19 -1.96 -31.55
CA LEU A 295 -0.21 -1.51 -32.54
C LEU A 295 -0.14 -2.46 -33.73
N ASP A 296 -0.26 -3.76 -33.49
CA ASP A 296 -0.33 -4.79 -34.51
C ASP A 296 -1.62 -4.66 -35.33
N ASP A 297 -2.77 -4.50 -34.67
CA ASP A 297 -4.08 -4.25 -35.32
C ASP A 297 -4.04 -3.01 -36.23
N LEU A 298 -3.40 -1.94 -35.76
CA LEU A 298 -3.25 -0.70 -36.50
C LEU A 298 -2.29 -0.87 -37.70
N SER A 299 -1.27 -1.72 -37.56
CA SER A 299 -0.36 -2.08 -38.64
C SER A 299 -1.04 -2.93 -39.71
N GLU A 300 -1.84 -3.92 -39.30
CA GLU A 300 -2.66 -4.74 -40.20
C GLU A 300 -3.70 -3.89 -40.93
N SER A 301 -4.38 -2.99 -40.22
CA SER A 301 -5.34 -2.06 -40.81
C SER A 301 -4.70 -1.15 -41.86
N ARG A 302 -3.50 -0.63 -41.59
CA ARG A 302 -2.72 0.16 -42.56
C ARG A 302 -2.33 -0.64 -43.79
N GLU A 303 -1.94 -1.91 -43.62
CA GLU A 303 -1.58 -2.77 -44.75
C GLU A 303 -2.81 -3.13 -45.60
N SER A 304 -3.94 -3.42 -44.96
CA SER A 304 -5.22 -3.63 -45.64
C SER A 304 -5.62 -2.39 -46.46
N GLN A 305 -5.49 -1.20 -45.86
CA GLN A 305 -5.77 0.06 -46.56
C GLN A 305 -4.87 0.25 -47.78
N ARG A 306 -3.55 0.02 -47.67
CA ARG A 306 -2.61 0.11 -48.80
C ARG A 306 -3.01 -0.84 -49.94
N ARG A 307 -3.32 -2.09 -49.59
CA ARG A 307 -3.73 -3.11 -50.56
C ARG A 307 -5.01 -2.72 -51.29
N LEU A 308 -5.99 -2.20 -50.55
CA LEU A 308 -7.26 -1.77 -51.13
C LEU A 308 -7.09 -0.55 -52.04
N SER A 309 -6.26 0.43 -51.64
CA SER A 309 -5.91 1.58 -52.48
C SER A 309 -5.21 1.16 -53.77
N ALA A 310 -4.25 0.23 -53.69
CA ALA A 310 -3.57 -0.30 -54.89
C ALA A 310 -4.53 -1.07 -55.80
N ALA A 311 -5.45 -1.85 -55.25
CA ALA A 311 -6.48 -2.54 -56.02
C ALA A 311 -7.41 -1.54 -56.74
N LEU A 312 -7.82 -0.47 -56.06
CA LEU A 312 -8.63 0.59 -56.65
C LEU A 312 -7.90 1.27 -57.81
N GLU A 313 -6.62 1.57 -57.66
CA GLU A 313 -5.79 2.18 -58.70
C GLU A 313 -5.69 1.27 -59.94
N HIS A 314 -5.45 -0.02 -59.74
CA HIS A 314 -5.42 -1.01 -60.82
C HIS A 314 -6.77 -1.14 -61.54
N VAL A 315 -7.88 -1.22 -60.80
CA VAL A 315 -9.23 -1.32 -61.38
C VAL A 315 -9.57 -0.05 -62.16
N THR A 316 -9.21 1.12 -61.64
CA THR A 316 -9.47 2.41 -62.31
C THR A 316 -8.67 2.51 -63.61
N THR A 317 -7.40 2.10 -63.60
CA THR A 317 -6.54 2.05 -64.79
C THR A 317 -7.06 1.07 -65.84
N PHE A 318 -7.48 -0.12 -65.40
CA PHE A 318 -8.08 -1.13 -66.26
C PHE A 318 -9.38 -0.61 -66.89
N LEU A 319 -10.27 -0.03 -66.09
CA LEU A 319 -11.54 0.53 -66.56
C LEU A 319 -11.33 1.62 -67.61
N GLY A 320 -10.36 2.52 -67.41
CA GLY A 320 -10.02 3.55 -68.38
C GLY A 320 -9.52 2.98 -69.71
N THR A 321 -8.72 1.92 -69.65
CA THR A 321 -8.21 1.23 -70.86
C THR A 321 -9.31 0.45 -71.58
N TYR A 322 -10.11 -0.31 -70.83
CA TYR A 322 -11.22 -1.09 -71.36
C TYR A 322 -12.30 -0.20 -71.97
N SER A 323 -12.63 0.93 -71.33
CA SER A 323 -13.61 1.88 -71.87
C SER A 323 -13.16 2.48 -73.20
N ARG A 324 -11.86 2.81 -73.34
CA ARG A 324 -11.29 3.25 -74.62
C ARG A 324 -11.37 2.17 -75.69
N TYR A 325 -10.98 0.94 -75.35
CA TYR A 325 -11.07 -0.22 -76.25
C TYR A 325 -12.51 -0.44 -76.73
N ALA A 326 -13.48 -0.46 -75.82
CA ALA A 326 -14.89 -0.63 -76.12
C ALA A 326 -15.42 0.50 -77.02
N ALA A 327 -15.03 1.75 -76.75
CA ALA A 327 -15.41 2.89 -77.59
C ALA A 327 -14.84 2.78 -79.02
N THR A 328 -13.58 2.33 -79.18
CA THR A 328 -12.99 2.10 -80.50
C THR A 328 -13.66 0.96 -81.27
N GLU A 329 -13.99 -0.16 -80.61
CA GLU A 329 -14.70 -1.27 -81.25
C GLU A 329 -16.14 -0.89 -81.64
N LEU A 330 -16.85 -0.16 -80.78
CA LEU A 330 -18.18 0.39 -81.10
C LEU A 330 -18.11 1.38 -82.26
N GLY A 331 -17.10 2.26 -82.30
CA GLY A 331 -16.87 3.17 -83.42
C GLY A 331 -16.57 2.43 -84.73
N ALA A 332 -15.71 1.40 -84.69
CA ALA A 332 -15.37 0.60 -85.85
C ALA A 332 -16.57 -0.22 -86.37
N THR A 333 -17.36 -0.82 -85.47
CA THR A 333 -18.61 -1.53 -85.84
C THR A 333 -19.65 -0.58 -86.42
N ALA A 334 -19.85 0.60 -85.81
CA ALA A 334 -20.75 1.62 -86.34
C ALA A 334 -20.30 2.10 -87.73
N GLY A 335 -19.00 2.32 -87.95
CA GLY A 335 -18.45 2.69 -89.25
C GLY A 335 -18.66 1.62 -90.32
N ARG A 336 -18.46 0.33 -89.98
CA ARG A 336 -18.76 -0.80 -90.88
C ARG A 336 -20.26 -0.86 -91.23
N ALA A 337 -21.14 -0.64 -90.26
CA ALA A 337 -22.58 -0.63 -90.48
C ALA A 337 -23.04 0.56 -91.35
N ALA A 338 -22.48 1.75 -91.13
CA ALA A 338 -22.76 2.94 -91.94
C ALA A 338 -22.32 2.74 -93.40
N GLY A 339 -21.09 2.25 -93.62
CA GLY A 339 -20.61 1.96 -94.97
C GLY A 339 -21.44 0.89 -95.69
N ALA A 340 -21.91 -0.14 -94.99
CA ALA A 340 -22.82 -1.14 -95.56
C ALA A 340 -24.19 -0.54 -95.92
N ALA A 341 -24.72 0.37 -95.08
CA ALA A 341 -25.99 1.05 -95.35
C ALA A 341 -25.89 2.01 -96.56
N ASP A 342 -24.79 2.75 -96.68
CA ASP A 342 -24.57 3.65 -97.82
C ASP A 342 -24.38 2.88 -99.12
N ALA A 343 -23.64 1.75 -99.10
CA ALA A 343 -23.53 0.85 -100.25
C ALA A 343 -24.88 0.26 -100.66
N ALA A 344 -25.73 -0.11 -99.70
CA ALA A 344 -27.08 -0.61 -99.98
C ALA A 344 -28.00 0.47 -100.57
N ARG A 345 -27.87 1.74 -100.15
CA ARG A 345 -28.61 2.87 -100.76
C ARG A 345 -28.14 3.14 -102.19
N ALA A 346 -26.83 3.19 -102.42
CA ALA A 346 -26.28 3.41 -103.76
C ALA A 346 -26.64 2.29 -104.75
N ALA A 347 -26.89 1.07 -104.28
CA ALA A 347 -27.36 -0.03 -105.11
C ALA A 347 -28.87 -0.01 -105.40
N ALA A 348 -29.64 0.84 -104.71
CA ALA A 348 -31.09 0.96 -104.85
C ALA A 348 -31.53 2.16 -105.70
N GLU A 349 -30.61 3.07 -106.04
CA GLU A 349 -30.79 4.19 -106.99
C GLU A 349 -30.44 3.78 -108.42
#